data_AF-A0A644W8B8-F1
#
_entry.id   AF-A0A644W8B8-F1
#
_cell.length_a   1.000
_cell.length_b   1.000
_cell.length_c   1.000
_cell.angle_alpha   90.00
_cell.angle_beta   90.00
_cell.angle_gamma   90.00
#
_symmetry.space_group_name_H-M   'P 1'
#
loop_
_entity.id
_entity.type
_entity.pdbx_description
1 polymer ?
#
loop_
_entity_poly.entity_id
_entity_poly.type
_entity_poly.pdbx_seq_one_letter_code
_entity_poly.pdbx_strand_id
1 'polypeptide(L)'
;MRKPSIFSRDYERRMRKRRRRIALISILGLIIIGIVFMKIAMSSINMDTLRNKVQMWIDEDDATKEEDKNISDLEDNEDNEVVEEAPKEPEIKLIEFKVNDNIIVKAEYEDINGAIKLKGVKEAPSNIYYSINAGKNLILTIDEKQNMKFFNMDKKEVNITKDKYTAPNGEVFNKDSVIQTYNGYLWNVEAKFISDTSVAYISNVPYFGYDLNKYVWVVDLSNNNHKTLWNSKGKEIKFGELKEKGLEVVIDGNVKYVNVNGELTN
;
A
#
# COMPACT_ATOMS: atom_id res chain seq x y z
N MET A 1 19.41 30.81 10.01
CA MET A 1 20.42 31.62 10.75
C MET A 1 21.67 31.78 9.91
N ARG A 2 22.16 33.01 9.70
CA ARG A 2 23.38 33.33 8.94
C ARG A 2 24.61 32.67 9.58
N LYS A 3 25.53 32.13 8.77
CA LYS A 3 26.72 31.43 9.28
C LYS A 3 27.61 32.44 10.05
N PRO A 4 28.15 32.07 11.24
CA PRO A 4 29.13 32.91 11.92
C PRO A 4 30.40 33.05 11.08
N SER A 5 31.06 34.21 11.15
CA SER A 5 32.35 34.40 10.47
C SER A 5 33.39 33.41 10.98
N ILE A 6 34.07 32.75 10.04
CA ILE A 6 35.14 31.78 10.30
C ILE A 6 36.38 32.40 10.96
N PHE A 7 36.51 33.73 10.90
CA PHE A 7 37.64 34.47 11.48
C PHE A 7 37.35 35.02 12.89
N SER A 8 36.21 34.67 13.50
CA SER A 8 35.88 35.10 14.86
C SER A 8 36.54 34.20 15.91
N ARG A 9 37.16 34.80 16.93
CA ARG A 9 37.72 34.08 18.09
C ARG A 9 36.72 33.15 18.80
N ASP A 10 35.42 33.45 18.70
CA ASP A 10 34.34 32.62 19.27
C ASP A 10 33.69 31.66 18.26
N TYR A 11 34.26 31.48 17.06
CA TYR A 11 33.68 30.68 15.99
C TYR A 11 33.31 29.26 16.45
N GLU A 12 34.24 28.56 17.11
CA GLU A 12 33.98 27.20 17.59
C GLU A 12 32.88 27.14 18.66
N ARG A 13 32.87 28.09 19.60
CA ARG A 13 31.84 28.16 20.65
C ARG A 13 30.45 28.39 20.04
N ARG A 14 30.35 29.29 19.06
CA ARG A 14 29.10 29.59 18.33
C ARG A 14 28.65 28.39 17.48
N MET A 15 29.59 27.69 16.83
CA MET A 15 29.31 26.49 16.05
C MET A 15 28.82 25.31 16.92
N ARG A 16 29.41 25.09 18.10
CA ARG A 16 28.93 24.06 19.05
C ARG A 16 27.51 24.34 19.54
N LYS A 17 27.20 25.59 19.91
CA LYS A 17 25.84 26.00 20.31
C LYS A 17 24.83 25.81 19.18
N ARG A 18 25.21 26.13 17.94
CA ARG A 18 24.37 25.94 16.75
C ARG A 18 24.10 24.46 16.47
N ARG A 19 25.10 23.59 16.53
CA ARG A 19 24.92 22.14 16.33
C ARG A 19 23.96 21.55 17.36
N ARG A 20 24.10 21.91 18.64
CA ARG A 20 23.16 21.49 19.70
C ARG A 20 21.74 21.98 19.45
N ARG A 21 21.57 23.25 19.03
CA ARG A 21 20.24 23.80 18.73
C ARG A 21 19.59 23.13 17.51
N ILE A 22 20.35 22.84 16.46
CA ILE A 22 19.85 22.11 15.29
C ILE A 22 19.45 20.69 15.69
N ALA A 23 20.29 19.97 16.44
CA ALA A 23 19.97 18.63 16.93
C ALA A 23 18.69 18.61 17.77
N LEU A 24 18.50 19.57 18.69
CA LEU A 24 17.29 19.68 19.49
C LEU A 24 16.04 19.97 18.64
N ILE A 25 16.14 20.85 17.64
CA ILE A 25 15.02 21.14 16.72
C ILE A 25 14.69 19.92 15.87
N SER A 26 15.71 19.19 15.39
CA SER A 26 15.51 17.95 14.63
C SER A 26 14.85 16.86 15.46
N ILE A 27 15.26 16.68 16.72
CA ILE A 27 14.63 15.73 17.65
C ILE A 27 13.18 16.13 17.92
N LEU A 28 12.91 17.41 18.16
CA LEU A 28 11.55 17.90 18.39
C LEU A 28 10.66 17.71 17.14
N GLY A 29 11.22 17.93 15.95
CA GLY A 29 10.54 17.65 14.68
C GLY A 29 10.19 16.17 14.51
N LEU A 30 11.10 15.27 14.85
CA LEU A 30 10.86 13.82 14.83
C LEU A 30 9.77 13.40 15.82
N ILE A 31 9.73 13.99 17.02
CA ILE A 31 8.67 13.72 18.01
C ILE A 31 7.31 14.17 17.48
N ILE A 32 7.22 15.36 16.89
CA ILE A 32 5.96 15.87 16.31
C ILE A 32 5.49 14.99 15.15
N ILE A 33 6.39 14.59 14.25
CA ILE A 33 6.08 13.67 13.15
C ILE A 33 5.59 12.32 13.71
N GLY A 34 6.24 11.81 14.76
CA GLY A 34 5.83 10.58 15.44
C GLY A 34 4.42 10.67 16.06
N ILE A 35 4.06 11.80 16.67
CA ILE A 35 2.71 12.05 17.23
C ILE A 35 1.67 12.12 16.11
N VAL A 36 1.98 12.78 14.99
CA VAL A 36 1.07 12.84 13.84
C VAL A 36 0.88 11.45 13.22
N PHE A 37 1.96 10.68 13.07
CA PHE A 37 1.89 9.29 12.62
C PHE A 37 1.08 8.40 13.57
N MET A 38 1.26 8.54 14.89
CA MET A 38 0.45 7.84 15.88
C MET A 38 -1.03 8.22 15.76
N LYS A 39 -1.36 9.51 15.58
CA LYS A 39 -2.76 9.95 15.44
C LYS A 39 -3.42 9.38 14.17
N ILE A 40 -2.68 9.29 13.07
CA ILE A 40 -3.17 8.67 11.83
C ILE A 40 -3.35 7.15 12.03
N ALA A 41 -2.39 6.47 12.64
CA ALA A 41 -2.47 5.04 12.94
C ALA A 41 -3.59 4.68 13.95
N MET A 42 -3.92 5.59 14.88
CA MET A 42 -5.01 5.42 15.85
C MET A 42 -6.38 5.78 15.26
N SER A 43 -6.43 6.59 14.20
CA SER A 43 -7.69 6.96 13.52
C SER A 43 -8.31 5.81 12.70
N SER A 44 -7.55 4.74 12.44
CA SER A 44 -8.06 3.49 11.87
C SER A 44 -8.43 2.44 12.93
N ILE A 45 -8.31 2.77 14.22
CA ILE A 45 -8.71 1.90 15.33
C ILE A 45 -10.03 2.44 15.89
N ASN A 46 -11.08 1.63 15.77
CA ASN A 46 -12.42 2.00 16.21
C ASN A 46 -12.48 2.03 17.74
N MET A 47 -12.41 3.23 18.36
CA MET A 47 -12.36 3.41 19.82
C MET A 47 -13.58 2.87 20.57
N ASP A 48 -14.68 2.62 19.88
CA ASP A 48 -15.86 2.00 20.47
C ASP A 48 -15.59 0.53 20.89
N THR A 49 -14.68 -0.17 20.20
CA THR A 49 -14.33 -1.56 20.54
C THR A 49 -13.38 -1.67 21.72
N LEU A 50 -12.48 -0.69 21.92
CA LEU A 50 -11.56 -0.67 23.07
C LEU A 50 -12.24 -0.16 24.33
N ARG A 51 -13.15 0.82 24.21
CA ARG A 51 -13.92 1.33 25.35
C ARG A 51 -14.85 0.27 25.93
N ASN A 52 -15.49 -0.54 25.08
CA ASN A 52 -16.33 -1.66 25.52
C ASN A 52 -15.50 -2.77 26.18
N LYS A 53 -14.29 -3.08 25.66
CA LYS A 53 -13.39 -4.06 26.30
C LYS A 53 -12.87 -3.60 27.66
N VAL A 54 -12.59 -2.31 27.84
CA VAL A 54 -12.12 -1.77 29.12
C VAL A 54 -13.25 -1.66 30.13
N GLN A 55 -14.47 -1.30 29.71
CA GLN A 55 -15.65 -1.30 30.59
C GLN A 55 -15.98 -2.72 31.08
N MET A 56 -15.94 -3.71 30.19
CA MET A 56 -16.12 -5.12 30.56
C MET A 56 -15.10 -5.61 31.59
N TRP A 57 -13.85 -5.13 31.54
CA TRP A 57 -12.80 -5.52 32.48
C TRP A 57 -12.89 -4.81 33.84
N ILE A 58 -13.49 -3.61 33.87
CA ILE A 58 -13.76 -2.86 35.11
C ILE A 58 -15.01 -3.43 35.81
N ASP A 59 -16.01 -3.86 35.05
CA ASP A 59 -17.23 -4.49 35.60
C ASP A 59 -16.97 -5.93 36.10
N GLU A 60 -15.88 -6.58 35.66
CA GLU A 60 -15.46 -7.93 36.10
C GLU A 60 -14.79 -7.93 37.49
N ASP A 61 -14.24 -6.78 37.92
CA ASP A 61 -13.49 -6.65 39.19
C ASP A 61 -14.34 -6.13 40.36
N ASP A 62 -15.59 -5.71 40.10
CA ASP A 62 -16.51 -5.14 41.11
C ASP A 62 -17.66 -6.09 41.52
N ALA A 63 -17.63 -7.35 41.09
CA ALA A 63 -18.65 -8.36 41.42
C ALA A 63 -18.23 -9.34 42.53
N THR A 64 -17.33 -8.96 43.45
CA THR A 64 -16.96 -9.85 44.56
C THR A 64 -16.74 -9.12 45.89
N LYS A 65 -17.80 -8.58 46.50
CA LYS A 65 -17.88 -8.39 47.97
C LYS A 65 -19.32 -8.52 48.49
N GLU A 66 -19.43 -9.18 49.64
CA GLU A 66 -20.60 -9.41 50.53
C GLU A 66 -21.43 -10.66 50.15
N GLU A 67 -21.69 -11.67 51.00
CA GLU A 67 -21.58 -11.84 52.46
C GLU A 67 -21.58 -13.34 52.83
N ASP A 68 -20.91 -13.69 53.94
CA ASP A 68 -20.92 -14.99 54.62
C ASP A 68 -22.32 -15.41 55.12
N LYS A 69 -22.68 -16.71 54.95
CA LYS A 69 -23.30 -17.55 56.01
C LYS A 69 -23.50 -19.02 55.61
N ASN A 70 -22.82 -19.88 56.38
CA ASN A 70 -23.17 -21.21 56.89
C ASN A 70 -23.53 -22.39 55.94
N ILE A 71 -22.84 -23.49 56.26
CA ILE A 71 -22.89 -24.85 55.71
C ILE A 71 -24.10 -25.64 56.26
N SER A 72 -24.61 -26.60 55.45
CA SER A 72 -25.44 -27.80 55.75
C SER A 72 -26.69 -27.81 54.83
N ASP A 73 -27.06 -28.80 54.01
CA ASP A 73 -26.74 -30.23 53.85
C ASP A 73 -27.05 -30.68 52.39
N LEU A 74 -26.38 -31.76 51.96
CA LEU A 74 -26.86 -32.91 51.15
C LEU A 74 -27.99 -32.72 50.10
N GLU A 75 -27.70 -32.99 48.82
CA GLU A 75 -28.20 -34.14 48.02
C GLU A 75 -28.00 -33.93 46.51
N ASP A 76 -27.85 -35.06 45.81
CA ASP A 76 -27.62 -35.28 44.38
C ASP A 76 -28.29 -34.31 43.39
N ASN A 77 -27.59 -34.00 42.30
CA ASN A 77 -28.08 -34.28 40.94
C ASN A 77 -26.94 -34.10 39.91
N GLU A 78 -26.76 -35.12 39.08
CA GLU A 78 -26.01 -35.05 37.82
C GLU A 78 -26.61 -33.95 36.94
N ASP A 79 -25.79 -32.98 36.50
CA ASP A 79 -26.13 -32.16 35.35
C ASP A 79 -24.87 -31.83 34.54
N ASN A 80 -25.04 -32.00 33.23
CA ASN A 80 -24.03 -31.95 32.18
C ASN A 80 -23.22 -30.63 32.21
N GLU A 81 -21.90 -30.73 32.32
CA GLU A 81 -20.98 -29.64 31.96
C GLU A 81 -21.11 -29.34 30.46
N VAL A 82 -21.93 -28.35 30.13
CA VAL A 82 -21.84 -27.65 28.84
C VAL A 82 -20.56 -26.81 28.90
N VAL A 83 -19.50 -27.32 28.28
CA VAL A 83 -18.31 -26.54 27.99
C VAL A 83 -18.73 -25.41 27.05
N GLU A 84 -18.81 -24.18 27.56
CA GLU A 84 -18.93 -22.98 26.73
C GLU A 84 -17.71 -22.90 25.81
N GLU A 85 -17.92 -23.19 24.51
CA GLU A 85 -16.94 -22.87 23.48
C GLU A 85 -16.70 -21.35 23.52
N ALA A 86 -15.46 -20.97 23.81
CA ALA A 86 -14.99 -19.59 23.66
C ALA A 86 -15.41 -19.03 22.28
N PRO A 87 -15.81 -17.74 22.18
CA PRO A 87 -16.27 -17.18 20.93
C PRO A 87 -15.18 -17.35 19.86
N LYS A 88 -15.48 -18.15 18.82
CA LYS A 88 -14.60 -18.29 17.65
C LYS A 88 -14.32 -16.90 17.09
N GLU A 89 -13.06 -16.50 17.05
CA GLU A 89 -12.62 -15.32 16.29
C GLU A 89 -13.21 -15.41 14.88
N PRO A 90 -13.71 -14.30 14.29
CA PRO A 90 -14.29 -14.34 12.96
C PRO A 90 -13.26 -14.89 11.97
N GLU A 91 -13.54 -16.06 11.40
CA GLU A 91 -12.65 -16.73 10.46
C GLU A 91 -12.33 -15.78 9.30
N ILE A 92 -11.07 -15.33 9.23
CA ILE A 92 -10.58 -14.47 8.16
C ILE A 92 -10.58 -15.30 6.88
N LYS A 93 -11.49 -14.99 5.95
CA LYS A 93 -11.56 -15.65 4.65
C LYS A 93 -10.43 -15.16 3.76
N LEU A 94 -9.53 -16.06 3.36
CA LEU A 94 -8.35 -15.77 2.54
C LEU A 94 -8.48 -16.36 1.14
N ILE A 95 -8.05 -15.59 0.14
CA ILE A 95 -7.87 -16.02 -1.24
C ILE A 95 -6.40 -15.91 -1.62
N GLU A 96 -5.90 -16.92 -2.33
CA GLU A 96 -4.50 -17.00 -2.76
C GLU A 96 -4.39 -16.79 -4.27
N PHE A 97 -3.47 -15.91 -4.66
CA PHE A 97 -3.13 -15.61 -6.05
C PHE A 97 -1.68 -16.04 -6.32
N LYS A 98 -1.49 -17.01 -7.22
CA LYS A 98 -0.17 -17.48 -7.64
C LYS A 98 0.41 -16.52 -8.69
N VAL A 99 1.36 -15.67 -8.30
CA VAL A 99 1.98 -14.67 -9.19
C VAL A 99 2.97 -15.33 -10.17
N ASN A 100 3.73 -16.30 -9.67
CA ASN A 100 4.59 -17.20 -10.44
C ASN A 100 4.79 -18.51 -9.66
N ASP A 101 5.66 -19.41 -10.15
CA ASP A 101 5.83 -20.75 -9.56
C ASP A 101 6.16 -20.78 -8.07
N ASN A 102 6.81 -19.73 -7.56
CA ASN A 102 7.31 -19.69 -6.19
C ASN A 102 6.69 -18.56 -5.35
N ILE A 103 5.79 -17.76 -5.93
CA ILE A 103 5.27 -16.53 -5.30
C ILE A 103 3.75 -16.58 -5.23
N ILE A 104 3.23 -16.44 -4.01
CA ILE A 104 1.81 -16.38 -3.70
C ILE A 104 1.52 -15.06 -2.97
N VAL A 105 0.46 -14.38 -3.38
CA VAL A 105 -0.12 -13.23 -2.68
C VAL A 105 -1.43 -13.68 -2.04
N LYS A 106 -1.58 -13.48 -0.73
CA LYS A 106 -2.81 -13.80 0.01
C LYS A 106 -3.58 -12.54 0.35
N ALA A 107 -4.84 -12.50 -0.03
CA ALA A 107 -5.74 -11.39 0.26
C ALA A 107 -6.93 -11.85 1.11
N GLU A 108 -7.38 -10.98 1.99
CA GLU A 108 -8.65 -11.15 2.70
C GLU A 108 -9.79 -10.76 1.77
N TYR A 109 -10.87 -11.54 1.81
CA TYR A 109 -12.10 -11.24 1.08
C TYR A 109 -13.33 -11.33 1.98
N GLU A 110 -14.41 -10.70 1.53
CA GLU A 110 -15.75 -10.84 2.07
C GLU A 110 -16.71 -11.32 1.00
N ASP A 111 -17.74 -12.04 1.43
CA ASP A 111 -18.86 -12.43 0.60
C ASP A 111 -20.04 -11.53 0.97
N ILE A 112 -20.44 -10.68 0.03
CA ILE A 112 -21.63 -9.83 0.17
C ILE A 112 -22.63 -10.31 -0.87
N ASN A 113 -23.67 -11.02 -0.42
CA ASN A 113 -24.77 -11.51 -1.28
C ASN A 113 -24.29 -12.34 -2.49
N GLY A 114 -23.26 -13.19 -2.31
CA GLY A 114 -22.69 -14.03 -3.37
C GLY A 114 -21.64 -13.32 -4.24
N ALA A 115 -21.37 -12.03 -4.00
CA ALA A 115 -20.31 -11.29 -4.67
C ALA A 115 -19.07 -11.20 -3.76
N ILE A 116 -18.01 -11.88 -4.17
CA ILE A 116 -16.73 -11.90 -3.46
C ILE A 116 -15.99 -10.58 -3.70
N LYS A 117 -15.60 -9.87 -2.64
CA LYS A 117 -14.83 -8.62 -2.69
C LYS A 117 -13.60 -8.66 -1.80
N LEU A 118 -12.50 -8.11 -2.28
CA LEU A 118 -11.24 -7.97 -1.56
C LEU A 118 -11.34 -6.89 -0.48
N LYS A 119 -10.98 -7.24 0.76
CA LYS A 119 -10.79 -6.27 1.85
C LYS A 119 -9.39 -5.66 1.82
N GLY A 120 -8.39 -6.48 1.51
CA GLY A 120 -6.99 -6.06 1.45
C GLY A 120 -6.03 -7.23 1.32
N VAL A 121 -4.76 -6.93 1.05
CA VAL A 121 -3.69 -7.94 1.02
C VAL A 121 -3.17 -8.19 2.42
N LYS A 122 -3.13 -9.46 2.87
CA LYS A 122 -2.60 -9.87 4.17
C LYS A 122 -1.14 -10.28 4.09
N GLU A 123 -0.79 -11.03 3.05
CA GLU A 123 0.57 -11.53 2.85
C GLU A 123 0.98 -11.31 1.39
N ALA A 124 2.09 -10.61 1.18
CA ALA A 124 2.74 -10.49 -0.12
C ALA A 124 4.26 -10.44 0.09
N PRO A 125 5.06 -11.17 -0.71
CA PRO A 125 6.51 -11.04 -0.68
C PRO A 125 6.97 -9.61 -0.96
N SER A 126 8.06 -9.18 -0.32
CA SER A 126 8.53 -7.78 -0.37
C SER A 126 9.00 -7.32 -1.75
N ASN A 127 9.34 -8.26 -2.63
CA ASN A 127 9.72 -8.02 -4.03
C ASN A 127 8.51 -7.94 -4.98
N ILE A 128 7.29 -8.05 -4.47
CA ILE A 128 6.06 -7.95 -5.26
C ILE A 128 5.34 -6.64 -4.96
N TYR A 129 5.14 -5.86 -6.01
CA TYR A 129 4.23 -4.72 -5.96
C TYR A 129 2.80 -5.21 -6.22
N TYR A 130 1.82 -4.61 -5.56
CA TYR A 130 0.40 -4.91 -5.80
C TYR A 130 -0.50 -3.68 -5.74
N SER A 131 -1.67 -3.78 -6.36
CA SER A 131 -2.75 -2.79 -6.31
C SER A 131 -4.10 -3.48 -6.41
N ILE A 132 -5.12 -2.98 -5.71
CA ILE A 132 -6.51 -3.47 -5.79
C ILE A 132 -7.33 -2.38 -6.48
N ASN A 133 -8.24 -2.77 -7.39
CA ASN A 133 -9.11 -1.81 -8.06
C ASN A 133 -10.20 -1.26 -7.11
N ALA A 134 -10.83 -0.15 -7.50
CA ALA A 134 -11.90 0.45 -6.70
C ALA A 134 -13.10 -0.50 -6.48
N GLY A 135 -13.41 -1.34 -7.47
CA GLY A 135 -14.44 -2.38 -7.38
C GLY A 135 -14.12 -3.54 -6.44
N LYS A 136 -12.87 -3.64 -5.95
CA LYS A 136 -12.38 -4.70 -5.04
C LYS A 136 -12.54 -6.11 -5.59
N ASN A 137 -12.55 -6.29 -6.91
CA ASN A 137 -12.71 -7.58 -7.58
C ASN A 137 -11.53 -7.95 -8.48
N LEU A 138 -10.55 -7.05 -8.60
CA LEU A 138 -9.30 -7.25 -9.31
C LEU A 138 -8.11 -6.92 -8.41
N ILE A 139 -7.07 -7.74 -8.50
CA ILE A 139 -5.75 -7.45 -7.94
C ILE A 139 -4.72 -7.44 -9.05
N LEU A 140 -3.90 -6.40 -9.10
CA LEU A 140 -2.76 -6.27 -9.99
C LEU A 140 -1.48 -6.56 -9.22
N THR A 141 -0.54 -7.24 -9.86
CA THR A 141 0.79 -7.53 -9.31
C THR A 141 1.88 -7.20 -10.32
N ILE A 142 3.02 -6.73 -9.83
CA ILE A 142 4.26 -6.60 -10.61
C ILE A 142 5.36 -7.37 -9.89
N ASP A 143 6.00 -8.30 -10.60
CA ASP A 143 7.10 -9.10 -10.06
C ASP A 143 8.48 -8.42 -10.21
N GLU A 144 9.52 -9.05 -9.67
CA GLU A 144 10.91 -8.59 -9.77
C GLU A 144 11.44 -8.48 -11.21
N LYS A 145 10.83 -9.20 -12.16
CA LYS A 145 11.13 -9.12 -13.59
C LYS A 145 10.27 -8.07 -14.30
N GLN A 146 9.52 -7.28 -13.53
CA GLN A 146 8.59 -6.24 -13.99
C GLN A 146 7.51 -6.78 -14.94
N ASN A 147 7.11 -8.04 -14.74
CA ASN A 147 5.92 -8.61 -15.37
C ASN A 147 4.69 -8.11 -14.63
N MET A 148 3.80 -7.45 -15.35
CA MET A 148 2.55 -6.91 -14.84
C MET A 148 1.41 -7.86 -15.19
N LYS A 149 0.68 -8.31 -14.16
CA LYS A 149 -0.45 -9.24 -14.27
C LYS A 149 -1.61 -8.74 -13.44
N PHE A 150 -2.82 -9.13 -13.80
CA PHE A 150 -3.97 -9.00 -12.90
C PHE A 150 -4.70 -10.33 -12.73
N PHE A 151 -5.39 -10.44 -11.60
CA PHE A 151 -6.20 -11.59 -11.23
C PHE A 151 -7.60 -11.13 -10.87
N ASN A 152 -8.60 -11.90 -11.26
CA ASN A 152 -9.97 -11.74 -10.79
C ASN A 152 -10.25 -12.66 -9.59
N MET A 153 -11.47 -12.57 -9.03
CA MET A 153 -11.87 -13.39 -7.88
C MET A 153 -11.96 -14.91 -8.18
N ASP A 154 -12.01 -15.30 -9.45
CA ASP A 154 -11.94 -16.70 -9.88
C ASP A 154 -10.50 -17.21 -10.02
N LYS A 155 -9.51 -16.41 -9.60
CA LYS A 155 -8.07 -16.66 -9.76
C LYS A 155 -7.61 -16.73 -11.22
N LYS A 156 -8.42 -16.26 -12.16
CA LYS A 156 -8.03 -16.15 -13.56
C LYS A 156 -6.94 -15.09 -13.69
N GLU A 157 -5.79 -15.52 -14.18
CA GLU A 157 -4.64 -14.66 -14.46
C GLU A 157 -4.71 -14.10 -15.88
N VAL A 158 -4.36 -12.82 -16.04
CA VAL A 158 -4.10 -12.19 -17.33
C VAL A 158 -2.80 -11.41 -17.26
N ASN A 159 -1.88 -11.71 -18.20
CA ASN A 159 -0.64 -10.96 -18.37
C ASN A 159 -0.87 -9.73 -19.24
N ILE A 160 -0.56 -8.55 -18.70
CA ILE A 160 -0.71 -7.24 -19.35
C ILE A 160 0.63 -6.52 -19.51
N THR A 161 1.71 -7.28 -19.53
CA THR A 161 3.07 -6.75 -19.70
C THR A 161 3.28 -6.32 -21.15
N LYS A 162 3.77 -5.09 -21.35
CA LYS A 162 4.34 -4.70 -22.64
C LYS A 162 5.71 -5.36 -22.77
N ASP A 163 5.81 -6.46 -23.50
CA ASP A 163 7.04 -7.27 -23.62
C ASP A 163 8.14 -6.63 -24.48
N LYS A 164 7.76 -5.76 -25.42
CA LYS A 164 8.67 -5.03 -26.30
C LYS A 164 8.18 -3.63 -26.66
N TYR A 165 9.12 -2.78 -27.05
CA TYR A 165 8.87 -1.47 -27.63
C TYR A 165 9.47 -1.40 -29.03
N THR A 166 8.68 -0.97 -30.02
CA THR A 166 9.15 -0.71 -31.38
C THR A 166 9.27 0.79 -31.57
N ALA A 167 10.49 1.28 -31.80
CA ALA A 167 10.76 2.68 -32.04
C ALA A 167 10.30 3.10 -33.45
N PRO A 168 10.13 4.41 -33.72
CA PRO A 168 9.67 4.90 -35.03
C PRO A 168 10.59 4.51 -36.21
N ASN A 169 11.86 4.25 -35.94
CA ASN A 169 12.84 3.75 -36.92
C ASN A 169 12.73 2.23 -37.19
N GLY A 170 11.80 1.52 -36.53
CA GLY A 170 11.60 0.08 -36.63
C GLY A 170 12.45 -0.77 -35.68
N GLU A 171 13.34 -0.15 -34.90
CA GLU A 171 14.18 -0.87 -33.92
C GLU A 171 13.30 -1.43 -32.79
N VAL A 172 13.58 -2.68 -32.40
CA VAL A 172 12.81 -3.40 -31.38
C VAL A 172 13.66 -3.57 -30.11
N PHE A 173 13.13 -3.07 -29.00
CA PHE A 173 13.71 -3.21 -27.68
C PHE A 173 12.88 -4.22 -26.89
N ASN A 174 13.50 -5.34 -26.51
CA ASN A 174 12.86 -6.36 -25.67
C ASN A 174 13.05 -6.03 -24.19
N LYS A 175 11.98 -6.15 -23.40
CA LYS A 175 11.96 -5.85 -21.96
C LYS A 175 13.11 -6.53 -21.21
N ASP A 176 13.20 -7.85 -21.33
CA ASP A 176 14.14 -8.64 -20.55
C ASP A 176 15.60 -8.28 -20.88
N SER A 177 15.90 -8.05 -22.16
CA SER A 177 17.23 -7.59 -22.60
C SER A 177 17.57 -6.20 -22.07
N VAL A 178 16.62 -5.27 -22.08
CA VAL A 178 16.82 -3.90 -21.59
C VAL A 178 17.02 -3.88 -20.08
N ILE A 179 16.19 -4.58 -19.31
CA ILE A 179 16.33 -4.67 -17.85
C ILE A 179 17.66 -5.33 -17.47
N GLN A 180 18.10 -6.36 -18.21
CA GLN A 180 19.39 -7.01 -17.98
C GLN A 180 20.58 -6.09 -18.32
N THR A 181 20.46 -5.27 -19.37
CA THR A 181 21.54 -4.38 -19.82
C THR A 181 21.68 -3.15 -18.92
N TYR A 182 20.55 -2.53 -18.55
CA TYR A 182 20.52 -1.29 -17.79
C TYR A 182 20.03 -1.54 -16.37
N ASN A 183 20.99 -1.71 -15.44
CA ASN A 183 20.67 -1.89 -14.03
C ASN A 183 19.79 -0.73 -13.51
N GLY A 184 18.67 -1.06 -12.85
CA GLY A 184 17.72 -0.08 -12.34
C GLY A 184 16.73 0.49 -13.37
N TYR A 185 16.71 -0.02 -14.60
CA TYR A 185 15.75 0.41 -15.61
C TYR A 185 14.31 0.10 -15.20
N LEU A 186 13.40 1.08 -15.37
CA LEU A 186 12.00 0.96 -15.04
C LEU A 186 11.19 0.71 -16.32
N TRP A 187 10.80 -0.54 -16.55
CA TRP A 187 9.97 -0.94 -17.67
C TRP A 187 8.48 -0.91 -17.33
N ASN A 188 8.06 -1.62 -16.27
CA ASN A 188 6.72 -1.52 -15.68
C ASN A 188 6.87 -1.48 -14.16
N VAL A 189 6.75 -0.31 -13.56
CA VAL A 189 6.81 -0.17 -12.10
C VAL A 189 5.66 0.69 -11.61
N GLU A 190 5.27 0.51 -10.34
CA GLU A 190 4.22 1.28 -9.65
C GLU A 190 2.97 1.46 -10.51
N ALA A 191 2.04 0.51 -10.47
CA ALA A 191 0.84 0.55 -11.29
C ALA A 191 -0.44 0.67 -10.45
N LYS A 192 -1.39 1.52 -10.88
CA LYS A 192 -2.68 1.67 -10.21
C LYS A 192 -3.82 1.63 -11.22
N PHE A 193 -4.93 1.02 -10.80
CA PHE A 193 -6.18 1.09 -11.56
C PHE A 193 -6.67 2.54 -11.62
N ILE A 194 -7.00 2.98 -12.83
CA ILE A 194 -7.72 4.25 -13.05
C ILE A 194 -9.21 3.99 -13.32
N SER A 195 -9.54 2.78 -13.77
CA SER A 195 -10.89 2.22 -13.89
C SER A 195 -10.83 0.68 -13.76
N ASP A 196 -11.97 0.00 -13.88
CA ASP A 196 -12.02 -1.47 -13.95
C ASP A 196 -11.49 -2.03 -15.27
N THR A 197 -11.26 -1.18 -16.26
CA THR A 197 -10.82 -1.54 -17.61
C THR A 197 -9.44 -0.99 -17.94
N SER A 198 -8.80 -0.23 -17.05
CA SER A 198 -7.52 0.39 -17.37
C SER A 198 -6.64 0.65 -16.15
N VAL A 199 -5.33 0.60 -16.40
CA VAL A 199 -4.28 0.72 -15.40
C VAL A 199 -3.26 1.75 -15.88
N ALA A 200 -2.88 2.67 -14.99
CA ALA A 200 -1.72 3.53 -15.19
C ALA A 200 -0.48 2.87 -14.55
N TYR A 201 0.68 3.01 -15.17
CA TYR A 201 1.97 2.53 -14.66
C TYR A 201 3.11 3.47 -15.04
N ILE A 202 4.24 3.36 -14.36
CA ILE A 202 5.42 4.19 -14.59
C ILE A 202 6.45 3.42 -15.41
N SER A 203 7.06 4.09 -16.38
CA SER A 203 8.09 3.52 -17.26
C SER A 203 9.11 4.56 -17.73
N ASN A 204 10.33 4.12 -18.07
CA ASN A 204 11.32 4.90 -18.79
C ASN A 204 11.14 4.85 -20.32
N VAL A 205 10.34 3.90 -20.82
CA VAL A 205 10.01 3.78 -22.26
C VAL A 205 9.38 5.10 -22.73
N PRO A 206 9.77 5.64 -23.89
CA PRO A 206 10.54 4.98 -24.98
C PRO A 206 12.05 5.16 -24.94
N TYR A 207 12.63 5.66 -23.85
CA TYR A 207 14.07 5.93 -23.79
C TYR A 207 14.81 4.78 -23.12
N PHE A 208 16.05 4.53 -23.58
CA PHE A 208 16.90 3.42 -23.14
C PHE A 208 18.29 3.97 -22.76
N GLY A 209 18.86 3.48 -21.65
CA GLY A 209 20.09 4.04 -21.06
C GLY A 209 19.99 4.30 -19.57
N TYR A 210 20.77 5.27 -19.10
CA TYR A 210 20.86 5.67 -17.69
C TYR A 210 20.37 7.11 -17.49
N ASP A 211 20.03 7.47 -16.24
CA ASP A 211 19.52 8.79 -15.85
C ASP A 211 18.32 9.28 -16.68
N LEU A 212 17.41 8.36 -16.98
CA LEU A 212 16.26 8.63 -17.83
C LEU A 212 15.16 9.38 -17.09
N ASN A 213 14.32 10.09 -17.86
CA ASN A 213 13.05 10.55 -17.35
C ASN A 213 12.06 9.38 -17.28
N LYS A 214 11.08 9.52 -16.41
CA LYS A 214 9.93 8.63 -16.27
C LYS A 214 8.74 9.22 -17.01
N TYR A 215 7.84 8.33 -17.40
CA TYR A 215 6.57 8.64 -18.04
C TYR A 215 5.48 7.76 -17.42
N VAL A 216 4.29 8.32 -17.33
CA VAL A 216 3.07 7.56 -17.08
C VAL A 216 2.61 6.94 -18.39
N TRP A 217 2.34 5.65 -18.34
CA TRP A 217 1.69 4.88 -19.37
C TRP A 217 0.34 4.40 -18.88
N VAL A 218 -0.59 4.18 -19.82
CA VAL A 218 -1.89 3.59 -19.54
C VAL A 218 -2.04 2.35 -20.40
N VAL A 219 -2.49 1.25 -19.80
CA VAL A 219 -2.89 0.02 -20.48
C VAL A 219 -4.40 -0.17 -20.38
N ASP A 220 -5.02 -0.51 -21.50
CA ASP A 220 -6.41 -0.96 -21.57
C ASP A 220 -6.45 -2.49 -21.40
N LEU A 221 -7.17 -2.96 -20.39
CA LEU A 221 -7.25 -4.36 -20.00
C LEU A 221 -8.08 -5.21 -20.98
N SER A 222 -8.88 -4.59 -21.84
CA SER A 222 -9.71 -5.30 -22.83
C SER A 222 -8.92 -5.80 -24.04
N ASN A 223 -7.91 -5.04 -24.45
CA ASN A 223 -7.15 -5.26 -25.68
C ASN A 223 -5.62 -5.23 -25.48
N ASN A 224 -5.16 -5.01 -24.25
CA ASN A 224 -3.77 -4.87 -23.87
C ASN A 224 -3.02 -3.78 -24.67
N ASN A 225 -3.73 -2.72 -25.08
CA ASN A 225 -3.12 -1.60 -25.77
C ASN A 225 -2.49 -0.64 -24.76
N HIS A 226 -1.24 -0.25 -25.01
CA HIS A 226 -0.47 0.63 -24.14
C HIS A 226 -0.25 1.98 -24.81
N LYS A 227 -0.59 3.07 -24.12
CA LYS A 227 -0.33 4.44 -24.56
C LYS A 227 0.52 5.21 -23.56
N THR A 228 1.44 6.02 -24.07
CA THR A 228 2.24 6.95 -23.25
C THR A 228 1.48 8.25 -23.04
N LEU A 229 1.50 8.77 -21.82
CA LEU A 229 1.05 10.14 -21.54
C LEU A 229 2.27 11.07 -21.66
N TRP A 230 2.58 11.56 -22.86
CA TRP A 230 3.82 12.32 -23.11
C TRP A 230 4.04 13.52 -22.19
N ASN A 231 2.95 14.22 -21.81
CA ASN A 231 2.98 15.38 -20.91
C ASN A 231 3.19 15.03 -19.43
N SER A 232 3.45 13.75 -19.13
CA SER A 232 3.78 13.24 -17.79
C SER A 232 5.29 13.10 -17.54
N LYS A 233 6.14 13.52 -18.49
CA LYS A 233 7.60 13.50 -18.34
C LYS A 233 8.04 14.12 -17.02
N GLY A 234 8.80 13.37 -16.22
CA GLY A 234 9.43 13.88 -15.00
C GLY A 234 10.58 13.01 -14.51
N LYS A 235 11.39 13.53 -13.57
CA LYS A 235 12.43 12.73 -12.89
C LYS A 235 11.83 11.93 -11.73
N GLU A 236 10.89 12.54 -11.02
CA GLU A 236 10.10 11.92 -9.97
C GLU A 236 8.62 11.87 -10.36
N ILE A 237 8.06 10.67 -10.38
CA ILE A 237 6.63 10.43 -10.58
C ILE A 237 6.17 9.53 -9.44
N LYS A 238 5.06 9.88 -8.79
CA LYS A 238 4.43 9.08 -7.73
C LYS A 238 2.92 9.06 -7.93
N PHE A 239 2.30 7.90 -7.75
CA PHE A 239 0.85 7.77 -7.77
C PHE A 239 0.22 7.93 -6.39
N GLY A 240 -0.72 8.86 -6.27
CA GLY A 240 -1.56 9.10 -5.10
C GLY A 240 -2.85 8.27 -5.11
N GLU A 241 -3.89 8.80 -4.51
CA GLU A 241 -5.20 8.14 -4.42
C GLU A 241 -6.03 8.33 -5.70
N LEU A 242 -6.97 7.41 -5.91
CA LEU A 242 -8.00 7.58 -6.93
C LEU A 242 -9.07 8.53 -6.37
N LYS A 243 -9.26 9.68 -7.03
CA LYS A 243 -10.25 10.70 -6.67
C LYS A 243 -11.31 10.82 -7.76
N GLU A 244 -12.31 11.67 -7.54
CA GLU A 244 -13.38 11.93 -8.51
C GLU A 244 -12.85 12.36 -9.89
N LYS A 245 -11.78 13.16 -9.94
CA LYS A 245 -11.14 13.60 -11.18
C LYS A 245 -10.24 12.54 -11.84
N GLY A 246 -9.99 11.42 -11.16
CA GLY A 246 -9.08 10.37 -11.60
C GLY A 246 -7.94 10.09 -10.61
N LEU A 247 -6.95 9.33 -11.07
CA LEU A 247 -5.80 8.94 -10.28
C LEU A 247 -4.87 10.13 -10.10
N GLU A 248 -4.60 10.52 -8.85
CA GLU A 248 -3.64 11.56 -8.56
C GLU A 248 -2.22 11.12 -8.94
N VAL A 249 -1.50 11.99 -9.64
CA VAL A 249 -0.11 11.78 -10.04
C VAL A 249 0.70 13.02 -9.68
N VAL A 250 1.74 12.85 -8.86
CA VAL A 250 2.69 13.91 -8.53
C VAL A 250 3.91 13.78 -9.43
N ILE A 251 4.15 14.79 -10.26
CA ILE A 251 5.24 14.84 -11.25
C ILE A 251 6.15 16.00 -10.92
N ASP A 252 7.38 15.69 -10.48
CA ASP A 252 8.37 16.67 -10.03
C ASP A 252 7.79 17.71 -9.05
N GLY A 253 6.92 17.24 -8.14
CA GLY A 253 6.23 18.06 -7.14
C GLY A 253 4.91 18.70 -7.58
N ASN A 254 4.54 18.61 -8.87
CA ASN A 254 3.28 19.15 -9.39
C ASN A 254 2.19 18.06 -9.39
N VAL A 255 1.05 18.37 -8.79
CA VAL A 255 -0.11 17.47 -8.78
C VAL A 255 -0.84 17.57 -10.11
N LYS A 256 -1.14 16.40 -10.70
CA LYS A 256 -1.97 16.19 -11.89
C LYS A 256 -2.89 14.99 -11.65
N TYR A 257 -3.78 14.72 -12.60
CA TYR A 257 -4.69 13.58 -12.55
C TYR A 257 -4.67 12.80 -13.85
N VAL A 258 -4.77 11.47 -13.77
CA VAL A 258 -5.07 10.61 -14.91
C VAL A 258 -6.55 10.23 -14.82
N ASN A 259 -7.36 10.76 -15.73
CA ASN A 259 -8.80 10.51 -15.74
C ASN A 259 -9.12 9.08 -16.21
N VAL A 260 -10.40 8.69 -16.15
CA VAL A 260 -10.89 7.36 -16.57
C VAL A 260 -10.64 7.04 -18.05
N ASN A 261 -10.46 8.06 -18.89
CA ASN A 261 -10.13 7.90 -20.31
C ASN A 261 -8.62 7.69 -20.53
N GLY A 262 -7.82 7.70 -19.46
CA GLY A 262 -6.37 7.63 -19.53
C GLY A 262 -5.75 8.87 -20.15
N GLU A 263 -6.25 10.05 -19.79
CA GLU A 263 -5.69 11.34 -20.20
C GLU A 263 -5.17 12.09 -18.98
N LEU A 264 -4.11 12.87 -19.18
CA LEU A 264 -3.51 13.66 -18.12
C LEU A 264 -4.16 15.05 -18.05
N THR A 265 -4.75 15.37 -16.91
CA THR A 265 -5.39 16.66 -16.61
C THR A 265 -4.72 17.34 -15.40
N ASN A 266 -4.98 18.63 -15.22
CA ASN A 266 -4.52 19.39 -14.05
C ASN A 266 -5.46 19.23 -12.85
#